data_AF-A0A949K8Q1-F1
#
_entry.id   AF-A0A949K8Q1-F1
#
_cell.length_a   1.000
_cell.length_b   1.000
_cell.length_c   1.000
_cell.angle_alpha   90.00
_cell.angle_beta   90.00
_cell.angle_gamma   90.00
#
_symmetry.space_group_name_H-M   'P 1'
#
loop_
_entity.id
_entity.type
_entity.pdbx_description
1 polymer ?
#
loop_
_entity_poly.entity_id
_entity_poly.type
_entity_poly.pdbx_seq_one_letter_code
_entity_poly.pdbx_strand_id
1 'polypeptide(L)'
;MVIELWKAITENENVRQNLSKLRMEIKQSQAKEELRREIKGDEDRLTDLLRHEDAKTRKNTALLMGELGEDIYLEALYEAYDAEPQRFVKSSYLTAMKHMDCKRYRDPLKKRLDLLLTEEMNPENQKHLTEEIRCLSDLLVHLEEVKQHSFRGMEETYDVILLTNRDHQDITLRELEKYEPQAQAKTFGAGVTARVSNLSWINKIRTYQELLFVVKGLRTCPASVEEAARTIVQSGIFDFLNKAHRGEPPYYFRIEVKSKMEPGARGILAKGLAARIEQMSGRRLINSVSSYEVEIRLIENKAGDFNVLVKLFTIRDDRFSYRKEVTAASIKPVNAALTAALAMDYLKEDAAVLDPFCGVGTMLIERHRALKANTSYGIDYLEEAVQKARLNTEAAGQIIHYVHRDFFDFRHEYLFDEIFTDMPFRTGQRAEEEIHELYRKFFPAAAKVLKEDGTAVLYTHNRDDVRKYSAAGGFRLMEEFVISKKEGTYVMILRRDGAGHR
;
A
#
# COMPACT_ATOMS: atom_id res chain seq x y z
N MET A 1 16.03 -13.48 -35.26
CA MET A 1 15.51 -12.12 -35.05
C MET A 1 16.48 -11.19 -34.33
N VAL A 2 16.96 -11.49 -33.11
CA VAL A 2 17.95 -10.62 -32.40
C VAL A 2 19.23 -10.45 -33.23
N ILE A 3 19.80 -11.55 -33.72
CA ILE A 3 21.00 -11.56 -34.56
C ILE A 3 20.80 -10.74 -35.85
N GLU A 4 19.67 -10.92 -36.53
CA GLU A 4 19.34 -10.21 -37.78
C GLU A 4 19.21 -8.71 -37.55
N LEU A 5 18.59 -8.29 -36.44
CA LEU A 5 18.47 -6.89 -36.06
C LEU A 5 19.83 -6.28 -35.72
N TRP A 6 20.69 -7.01 -34.99
CA TRP A 6 22.05 -6.57 -34.68
C TRP A 6 22.88 -6.41 -35.95
N LYS A 7 22.83 -7.41 -36.84
CA LYS A 7 23.54 -7.37 -38.13
C LYS A 7 23.11 -6.17 -38.98
N ALA A 8 21.81 -5.94 -39.12
CA ALA A 8 21.31 -4.76 -39.85
C ALA A 8 21.79 -3.43 -39.22
N ILE A 9 21.93 -3.36 -37.90
CA ILE A 9 22.51 -2.19 -37.20
C ILE A 9 24.00 -2.03 -37.54
N THR A 10 24.78 -3.11 -37.56
CA THR A 10 26.20 -3.09 -37.94
C THR A 10 26.39 -2.68 -39.40
N GLU A 11 25.45 -3.03 -40.28
CA GLU A 11 25.44 -2.69 -41.71
C GLU A 11 24.86 -1.28 -41.99
N ASN A 12 24.56 -0.48 -40.95
CA ASN A 12 23.94 0.85 -41.04
C ASN A 12 22.53 0.89 -41.66
N GLU A 13 21.83 -0.23 -41.67
CA GLU A 13 20.48 -0.32 -42.22
C GLU A 13 19.42 0.03 -41.18
N ASN A 14 18.57 1.03 -41.48
CA ASN A 14 17.40 1.41 -40.65
C ASN A 14 17.70 1.46 -39.14
N VAL A 15 18.90 1.97 -38.78
CA VAL A 15 19.51 1.82 -37.45
C VAL A 15 18.55 2.19 -36.33
N ARG A 16 17.86 3.33 -36.44
CA ARG A 16 16.91 3.80 -35.43
C ARG A 16 15.77 2.80 -35.18
N GLN A 17 15.16 2.30 -36.26
CA GLN A 17 14.05 1.35 -36.20
C GLN A 17 14.51 0.02 -35.63
N ASN A 18 15.69 -0.45 -36.06
CA ASN A 18 16.24 -1.73 -35.63
C ASN A 18 16.66 -1.69 -34.15
N LEU A 19 17.27 -0.60 -33.67
CA LEU A 19 17.53 -0.40 -32.23
C LEU A 19 16.23 -0.43 -31.41
N SER A 20 15.19 0.25 -31.89
CA SER A 20 13.90 0.26 -31.19
C SER A 20 13.26 -1.13 -31.11
N LYS A 21 13.34 -1.92 -32.18
CA LYS A 21 12.84 -3.30 -32.22
C LYS A 21 13.68 -4.20 -31.31
N LEU A 22 15.01 -4.10 -31.41
CA LEU A 22 15.94 -4.90 -30.63
C LEU A 22 15.68 -4.76 -29.13
N ARG A 23 15.48 -3.52 -28.65
CA ARG A 23 15.09 -3.24 -27.26
C ARG A 23 13.76 -3.87 -26.83
N MET A 24 12.80 -4.03 -27.75
CA MET A 24 11.56 -4.73 -27.45
C MET A 24 11.77 -6.24 -27.27
N GLU A 25 12.67 -6.82 -28.07
CA GLU A 25 12.97 -8.25 -28.07
C GLU A 25 13.78 -8.70 -26.85
N ILE A 26 14.79 -7.92 -26.46
CA ILE A 26 15.69 -8.28 -25.35
C ILE A 26 15.07 -8.15 -23.96
N LYS A 27 13.78 -7.80 -23.87
CA LYS A 27 13.03 -7.89 -22.61
C LYS A 27 12.94 -9.33 -22.11
N GLN A 28 13.10 -10.32 -22.99
CA GLN A 28 13.19 -11.73 -22.64
C GLN A 28 14.64 -12.10 -22.28
N SER A 29 14.83 -12.80 -21.15
CA SER A 29 16.18 -13.12 -20.64
C SER A 29 17.06 -13.89 -21.63
N GLN A 30 16.48 -14.78 -22.43
CA GLN A 30 17.22 -15.56 -23.43
C GLN A 30 17.71 -14.70 -24.61
N ALA A 31 16.86 -13.81 -25.12
CA ALA A 31 17.18 -12.88 -26.21
C ALA A 31 18.29 -11.88 -25.81
N LYS A 32 18.28 -11.45 -24.54
CA LYS A 32 19.34 -10.59 -24.00
C LYS A 32 20.71 -11.28 -24.00
N GLU A 33 20.75 -12.55 -23.62
CA GLU A 33 22.00 -13.32 -23.58
C GLU A 33 22.52 -13.67 -24.98
N GLU A 34 21.61 -13.91 -25.92
CA GLU A 34 21.95 -14.04 -27.34
C GLU A 34 22.59 -12.76 -27.88
N LEU A 35 21.99 -11.60 -27.62
CA LEU A 35 22.55 -10.32 -28.05
C LEU A 35 23.93 -10.05 -27.46
N ARG A 36 24.15 -10.37 -26.18
CA ARG A 36 25.46 -10.22 -25.53
C ARG A 36 26.57 -11.00 -26.22
N ARG A 37 26.26 -12.20 -26.72
CA ARG A 37 27.24 -13.02 -27.45
C ARG A 37 27.57 -12.42 -28.80
N GLU A 38 26.58 -11.88 -29.49
CA GLU A 38 26.76 -11.25 -30.81
C GLU A 38 27.50 -9.91 -30.75
N ILE A 39 27.33 -9.14 -29.67
CA ILE A 39 28.02 -7.86 -29.47
C ILE A 39 29.48 -8.07 -29.05
N LYS A 40 29.82 -9.24 -28.51
CA LYS A 40 31.16 -9.49 -27.96
C LYS A 40 32.23 -9.35 -29.04
N GLY A 41 33.17 -8.42 -28.83
CA GLY A 41 34.21 -8.05 -29.80
C GLY A 41 33.83 -6.93 -30.78
N ASP A 42 32.60 -6.42 -30.70
CA ASP A 42 32.10 -5.26 -31.45
C ASP A 42 31.41 -4.25 -30.50
N GLU A 43 31.87 -4.18 -29.24
CA GLU A 43 31.27 -3.33 -28.20
C GLU A 43 31.35 -1.84 -28.57
N ASP A 44 32.41 -1.44 -29.29
CA ASP A 44 32.65 -0.08 -29.76
C ASP A 44 31.54 0.41 -30.70
N ARG A 45 30.85 -0.51 -31.39
CA ARG A 45 29.75 -0.15 -32.29
C ARG A 45 28.63 0.59 -31.58
N LEU A 46 28.28 0.16 -30.36
CA LEU A 46 27.27 0.87 -29.57
C LEU A 46 27.81 2.24 -29.13
N THR A 47 29.09 2.35 -28.78
CA THR A 47 29.74 3.62 -28.42
C THR A 47 29.70 4.62 -29.58
N ASP A 48 29.96 4.16 -30.81
CA ASP A 48 29.86 4.98 -32.02
C ASP A 48 28.45 5.51 -32.26
N LEU A 49 27.43 4.66 -32.02
CA LEU A 49 26.03 5.04 -32.17
C LEU A 49 25.57 6.09 -31.14
N LEU A 50 26.30 6.29 -30.03
CA LEU A 50 26.06 7.42 -29.13
C LEU A 50 26.49 8.76 -29.74
N ARG A 51 27.26 8.78 -30.83
CA ARG A 51 27.70 9.98 -31.56
C ARG A 51 26.90 10.21 -32.85
N HIS A 52 25.89 9.38 -33.11
CA HIS A 52 25.06 9.46 -34.31
C HIS A 52 24.31 10.81 -34.40
N GLU A 53 24.13 11.35 -35.62
CA GLU A 53 23.46 12.63 -35.87
C GLU A 53 22.00 12.67 -35.37
N ASP A 54 21.24 11.60 -35.62
CA ASP A 54 19.87 11.43 -35.13
C ASP A 54 19.82 11.19 -33.61
N ALA A 55 19.18 12.12 -32.91
CA ALA A 55 18.99 12.10 -31.47
C ALA A 55 18.16 10.89 -30.97
N LYS A 56 17.25 10.36 -31.79
CA LYS A 56 16.47 9.16 -31.44
C LYS A 56 17.31 7.89 -31.52
N THR A 57 18.25 7.79 -32.47
CA THR A 57 19.28 6.75 -32.48
C THR A 57 20.08 6.79 -31.19
N ARG A 58 20.68 7.94 -30.83
CA ARG A 58 21.45 8.09 -29.58
C ARG A 58 20.65 7.67 -28.34
N LYS A 59 19.40 8.15 -28.25
CA LYS A 59 18.46 7.76 -27.20
C LYS A 59 18.28 6.25 -27.09
N ASN A 60 17.97 5.58 -28.22
CA ASN A 60 17.72 4.15 -28.21
C ASN A 60 18.99 3.35 -27.92
N THR A 61 20.15 3.80 -28.41
CA THR A 61 21.45 3.19 -28.09
C THR A 61 21.75 3.26 -26.60
N ALA A 62 21.58 4.44 -25.97
CA ALA A 62 21.79 4.58 -24.53
C ALA A 62 20.90 3.63 -23.72
N LEU A 63 19.60 3.57 -24.06
CA LEU A 63 18.66 2.67 -23.39
C LEU A 63 18.98 1.20 -23.62
N LEU A 64 19.47 0.82 -24.81
CA LEU A 64 19.93 -0.53 -25.11
C LEU A 64 21.15 -0.91 -24.24
N MET A 65 22.15 -0.02 -24.12
CA MET A 65 23.29 -0.23 -23.22
C MET A 65 22.85 -0.41 -21.76
N GLY A 66 21.87 0.37 -21.31
CA GLY A 66 21.27 0.22 -19.98
C GLY A 66 20.53 -1.11 -19.79
N GLU A 67 19.77 -1.54 -20.81
CA GLU A 67 19.07 -2.83 -20.81
C GLU A 67 20.05 -4.01 -20.82
N LEU A 68 21.23 -3.85 -21.45
CA LEU A 68 22.34 -4.80 -21.36
C LEU A 68 22.96 -4.81 -19.95
N GLY A 69 23.22 -3.63 -19.38
CA GLY A 69 23.69 -3.45 -18.01
C GLY A 69 25.15 -3.84 -17.80
N GLU A 70 26.01 -3.67 -18.81
CA GLU A 70 27.45 -3.94 -18.72
C GLU A 70 28.23 -2.67 -18.35
N ASP A 71 29.05 -2.73 -17.31
CA ASP A 71 29.81 -1.57 -16.79
C ASP A 71 30.79 -0.96 -17.80
N ILE A 72 31.18 -1.72 -18.83
CA ILE A 72 32.06 -1.26 -19.92
C ILE A 72 31.49 -0.03 -20.65
N TYR A 73 30.16 0.10 -20.71
CA TYR A 73 29.50 1.20 -21.41
C TYR A 73 29.38 2.48 -20.56
N LEU A 74 29.65 2.39 -19.26
CA LEU A 74 29.38 3.47 -18.32
C LEU A 74 30.14 4.76 -18.68
N GLU A 75 31.38 4.64 -19.14
CA GLU A 75 32.20 5.80 -19.53
C GLU A 75 31.62 6.52 -20.74
N ALA A 76 31.35 5.76 -21.80
CA ALA A 76 30.73 6.25 -23.02
C ALA A 76 29.35 6.87 -22.77
N LEU A 77 28.54 6.28 -21.89
CA LEU A 77 27.24 6.81 -21.49
C LEU A 77 27.37 8.14 -20.76
N TYR A 78 28.32 8.27 -19.84
CA TYR A 78 28.54 9.51 -19.09
C TYR A 78 29.07 10.63 -20.00
N GLU A 79 30.07 10.35 -20.84
CA GLU A 79 30.60 11.33 -21.80
C GLU A 79 29.52 11.81 -22.78
N ALA A 80 28.72 10.88 -23.32
CA ALA A 80 27.63 11.22 -24.20
C ALA A 80 26.53 12.01 -23.47
N TYR A 81 26.23 11.68 -22.21
CA TYR A 81 25.31 12.46 -21.39
C TYR A 81 25.77 13.91 -21.21
N ASP A 82 27.04 14.12 -20.89
CA ASP A 82 27.62 15.45 -20.68
C ASP A 82 27.57 16.28 -21.96
N ALA A 83 28.00 15.68 -23.08
CA ALA A 83 28.06 16.33 -24.39
C ALA A 83 26.69 16.51 -25.09
N GLU A 84 25.63 15.79 -24.67
CA GLU A 84 24.34 15.79 -25.37
C GLU A 84 23.67 17.18 -25.37
N PRO A 85 23.45 17.81 -26.55
CA PRO A 85 22.74 19.09 -26.62
C PRO A 85 21.22 18.96 -26.48
N GLN A 86 20.64 17.80 -26.82
CA GLN A 86 19.19 17.60 -26.85
C GLN A 86 18.66 17.14 -25.48
N ARG A 87 18.00 18.04 -24.76
CA ARG A 87 17.46 17.78 -23.41
C ARG A 87 16.53 16.57 -23.33
N PHE A 88 15.78 16.26 -24.40
CA PHE A 88 14.87 15.11 -24.42
C PHE A 88 15.57 13.75 -24.46
N VAL A 89 16.88 13.73 -24.73
CA VAL A 89 17.73 12.53 -24.77
C VAL A 89 18.45 12.34 -23.43
N LYS A 90 18.88 13.43 -22.77
CA LYS A 90 19.67 13.40 -21.52
C LYS A 90 19.15 12.42 -20.45
N SER A 91 17.85 12.39 -20.20
CA SER A 91 17.23 11.46 -19.23
C SER A 91 17.39 9.98 -19.57
N SER A 92 17.60 9.64 -20.84
CA SER A 92 17.77 8.26 -21.32
C SER A 92 19.14 7.71 -20.94
N TYR A 93 20.19 8.54 -20.99
CA TYR A 93 21.52 8.17 -20.48
C TYR A 93 21.51 7.93 -18.97
N LEU A 94 20.90 8.85 -18.22
CA LEU A 94 20.76 8.70 -16.76
C LEU A 94 19.96 7.45 -16.40
N THR A 95 18.94 7.11 -17.18
CA THR A 95 18.17 5.87 -17.01
C THR A 95 19.03 4.64 -17.27
N ALA A 96 19.86 4.67 -18.32
CA ALA A 96 20.75 3.57 -18.65
C ALA A 96 21.80 3.32 -17.56
N MET A 97 22.41 4.39 -17.07
CA MET A 97 23.44 4.36 -16.03
C MET A 97 22.95 3.74 -14.71
N LYS A 98 21.64 3.75 -14.40
CA LYS A 98 21.09 3.09 -13.20
C LYS A 98 21.36 1.59 -13.11
N HIS A 99 21.67 0.95 -14.23
CA HIS A 99 21.95 -0.48 -14.32
C HIS A 99 23.44 -0.82 -14.16
N MET A 100 24.29 0.15 -13.80
CA MET A 100 25.76 0.04 -13.75
C MET A 100 26.33 0.66 -12.45
N ASP A 101 27.58 0.35 -12.08
CA ASP A 101 28.24 0.98 -10.91
C ASP A 101 28.70 2.42 -11.22
N CYS A 102 27.81 3.38 -10.99
CA CYS A 102 28.04 4.79 -11.25
C CYS A 102 28.82 5.55 -10.16
N LYS A 103 29.40 4.88 -9.16
CA LYS A 103 30.07 5.56 -8.02
C LYS A 103 31.11 6.58 -8.46
N ARG A 104 31.90 6.27 -9.49
CA ARG A 104 32.95 7.17 -10.01
C ARG A 104 32.42 8.52 -10.54
N TYR A 105 31.14 8.59 -10.92
CA TYR A 105 30.50 9.80 -11.45
C TYR A 105 29.59 10.51 -10.44
N ARG A 106 29.62 10.11 -9.15
CA ARG A 106 28.77 10.71 -8.11
C ARG A 106 28.89 12.24 -8.06
N ASP A 107 30.10 12.77 -7.89
CA ASP A 107 30.31 14.21 -7.69
C ASP A 107 29.96 15.04 -8.94
N PRO A 108 30.34 14.62 -10.17
CA PRO A 108 29.89 15.32 -11.37
C PRO A 108 28.36 15.31 -11.56
N LEU A 109 27.70 14.18 -11.32
CA LEU A 109 26.23 14.08 -11.41
C LEU A 109 25.55 14.97 -10.38
N LYS A 110 26.08 15.04 -9.15
CA LYS A 110 25.59 15.93 -8.10
C LYS A 110 25.74 17.39 -8.50
N LYS A 111 26.92 17.79 -8.99
CA LYS A 111 27.15 19.16 -9.49
C LYS A 111 26.20 19.53 -10.61
N ARG A 112 25.93 18.60 -11.53
CA ARG A 112 24.96 18.79 -12.61
C ARG A 112 23.55 19.00 -12.06
N LEU A 113 23.14 18.20 -11.08
CA LEU A 113 21.86 18.36 -10.42
C LEU A 113 21.72 19.73 -9.74
N ASP A 114 22.75 20.17 -9.00
CA ASP A 114 22.75 21.48 -8.34
C ASP A 114 22.58 22.63 -9.35
N LEU A 115 23.22 22.54 -10.53
CA LEU A 115 23.02 23.50 -11.62
C LEU A 115 21.58 23.49 -12.12
N LEU A 116 21.01 22.32 -12.41
CA LEU A 116 19.63 22.20 -12.90
C LEU A 116 18.60 22.77 -11.92
N LEU A 117 18.85 22.67 -10.61
CA LEU A 117 17.95 23.21 -9.59
C LEU A 117 17.94 24.74 -9.57
N THR A 118 18.97 25.39 -10.10
CA THR A 118 19.02 26.85 -10.28
C THR A 118 18.47 27.34 -11.61
N GLU A 119 18.23 26.44 -12.58
CA GLU A 119 17.66 26.81 -13.87
C GLU A 119 16.19 27.22 -13.75
N GLU A 120 15.81 28.30 -14.44
CA GLU A 120 14.41 28.76 -14.50
C GLU A 120 13.57 27.79 -15.35
N MET A 121 12.46 27.30 -14.77
CA MET A 121 11.50 26.45 -15.46
C MET A 121 10.53 27.32 -16.26
N ASN A 122 10.42 27.05 -17.56
CA ASN A 122 9.44 27.65 -18.46
C ASN A 122 8.69 26.54 -19.23
N PRO A 123 7.56 26.86 -19.89
CA PRO A 123 6.73 25.83 -20.57
C PRO A 123 7.48 24.97 -21.59
N GLU A 124 8.55 25.49 -22.21
CA GLU A 124 9.33 24.78 -23.23
C GLU A 124 10.34 23.80 -22.63
N ASN A 125 11.02 24.18 -21.55
CA ASN A 125 12.06 23.36 -20.93
C ASN A 125 11.54 22.47 -19.78
N GLN A 126 10.39 22.80 -19.19
CA GLN A 126 9.90 22.24 -17.93
C GLN A 126 9.85 20.71 -17.97
N LYS A 127 9.31 20.13 -19.04
CA LYS A 127 9.19 18.67 -19.18
C LYS A 127 10.54 17.97 -19.12
N HIS A 128 11.53 18.50 -19.83
CA HIS A 128 12.84 17.86 -19.94
C HIS A 128 13.70 18.12 -18.71
N LEU A 129 13.66 19.35 -18.18
CA LEU A 129 14.36 19.72 -16.95
C LEU A 129 13.85 18.89 -15.76
N THR A 130 12.53 18.77 -15.61
CA THR A 130 11.89 17.94 -14.57
C THR A 130 12.32 16.48 -14.67
N GLU A 131 12.37 15.92 -15.89
CA GLU A 131 12.75 14.53 -16.08
C GLU A 131 14.24 14.28 -15.84
N GLU A 132 15.11 15.22 -16.21
CA GLU A 132 16.56 15.14 -15.94
C GLU A 132 16.83 15.21 -14.43
N ILE A 133 16.23 16.19 -13.72
CA ILE A 133 16.30 16.31 -12.25
C ILE A 133 15.83 15.00 -11.61
N ARG A 134 14.66 14.49 -12.01
CA ARG A 134 14.11 13.25 -11.46
C ARG A 134 15.07 12.07 -11.65
N CYS A 135 15.66 11.91 -12.83
CA CYS A 135 16.57 10.81 -13.09
C CYS A 135 17.89 10.94 -12.32
N LEU A 136 18.45 12.15 -12.20
CA LEU A 136 19.65 12.44 -11.41
C LEU A 136 19.41 12.20 -9.92
N SER A 137 18.31 12.73 -9.38
CA SER A 137 17.95 12.55 -7.98
C SER A 137 17.82 11.08 -7.65
N ASP A 138 17.08 10.31 -8.46
CA ASP A 138 16.91 8.87 -8.25
C ASP A 138 18.24 8.10 -8.33
N LEU A 139 19.09 8.44 -9.31
CA LEU A 139 20.43 7.83 -9.44
C LEU A 139 21.32 8.15 -8.23
N LEU A 140 21.34 9.41 -7.77
CA LEU A 140 22.11 9.82 -6.60
C LEU A 140 21.58 9.19 -5.32
N VAL A 141 20.26 9.07 -5.14
CA VAL A 141 19.65 8.37 -4.00
C VAL A 141 20.11 6.91 -3.92
N HIS A 142 20.40 6.25 -5.05
CA HIS A 142 20.99 4.90 -5.05
C HIS A 142 22.49 4.90 -4.76
N LEU A 143 23.22 5.96 -5.12
CA LEU A 143 24.66 6.11 -4.88
C LEU A 143 24.99 6.57 -3.45
N GLU A 144 24.11 7.35 -2.85
CA GLU A 144 24.19 7.81 -1.48
C GLU A 144 23.44 6.80 -0.61
N GLU A 145 24.10 6.08 0.29
CA GLU A 145 23.40 5.19 1.23
C GLU A 145 22.35 5.99 2.02
N VAL A 146 21.08 5.89 1.61
CA VAL A 146 19.97 6.61 2.23
C VAL A 146 19.84 6.17 3.69
N LYS A 147 20.21 7.07 4.60
CA LYS A 147 19.94 6.88 6.03
C LYS A 147 18.54 7.40 6.30
N GLN A 148 17.58 6.49 6.39
CA GLN A 148 16.22 6.83 6.81
C GLN A 148 16.24 7.40 8.23
N HIS A 149 15.39 8.41 8.48
CA HIS A 149 15.30 8.97 9.82
C HIS A 149 14.56 8.02 10.76
N SER A 150 14.93 8.08 12.04
CA SER A 150 14.17 7.42 13.10
C SER A 150 13.13 8.39 13.67
N PHE A 151 11.88 7.94 13.78
CA PHE A 151 10.83 8.67 14.47
C PHE A 151 11.19 8.87 15.95
N ARG A 152 11.01 10.09 16.47
CA ARG A 152 11.17 10.44 17.90
C ARG A 152 9.97 11.14 18.52
N GLY A 153 9.02 11.57 17.71
CA GLY A 153 7.94 12.44 18.18
C GLY A 153 6.77 11.69 18.82
N MET A 154 7.01 10.69 19.68
CA MET A 154 5.93 9.91 20.31
C MET A 154 5.16 10.72 21.36
N GLU A 155 5.86 11.56 22.12
CA GLU A 155 5.32 12.40 23.20
C GLU A 155 4.99 13.83 22.73
N GLU A 156 4.74 13.98 21.44
CA GLU A 156 4.53 15.27 20.81
C GLU A 156 3.07 15.51 20.47
N THR A 157 2.67 16.78 20.54
CA THR A 157 1.31 17.17 20.12
C THR A 157 1.17 17.21 18.61
N TYR A 158 0.08 16.62 18.11
CA TYR A 158 -0.28 16.61 16.69
C TYR A 158 -1.76 16.89 16.45
N ASP A 159 -2.06 17.52 15.32
CA ASP A 159 -3.38 17.48 14.71
C ASP A 159 -3.40 16.29 13.73
N VAL A 160 -4.28 15.32 13.95
CA VAL A 160 -4.33 14.04 13.22
C VAL A 160 -5.70 13.79 12.60
N ILE A 161 -5.69 12.92 11.59
CA ILE A 161 -6.85 12.30 10.97
C ILE A 161 -6.65 10.79 11.00
N LEU A 162 -7.58 10.09 11.64
CA LEU A 162 -7.72 8.64 11.56
C LEU A 162 -8.77 8.33 10.49
N LEU A 163 -8.37 7.77 9.36
CA LEU A 163 -9.33 7.24 8.39
C LEU A 163 -9.93 5.96 8.95
N THR A 164 -11.24 5.78 8.82
CA THR A 164 -11.95 4.63 9.40
C THR A 164 -12.93 4.03 8.39
N ASN A 165 -13.67 3.01 8.81
CA ASN A 165 -14.93 2.72 8.14
C ASN A 165 -15.87 3.93 8.20
N ARG A 166 -16.56 4.24 7.09
CA ARG A 166 -17.38 5.44 6.94
C ARG A 166 -18.73 5.39 7.65
N ASP A 167 -19.16 4.22 8.07
CA ASP A 167 -20.41 4.03 8.81
C ASP A 167 -20.16 3.81 10.31
N HIS A 168 -18.88 3.69 10.73
CA HIS A 168 -18.46 3.33 12.11
C HIS A 168 -17.29 4.17 12.63
N GLN A 169 -17.29 5.48 12.36
CA GLN A 169 -16.25 6.40 12.89
C GLN A 169 -16.31 6.49 14.41
N ASP A 170 -17.51 6.36 14.99
CA ASP A 170 -17.78 6.47 16.42
C ASP A 170 -17.06 5.39 17.22
N ILE A 171 -16.91 4.18 16.68
CA ILE A 171 -16.15 3.10 17.31
C ILE A 171 -14.69 3.52 17.52
N THR A 172 -14.06 4.07 16.47
CA THR A 172 -12.67 4.55 16.55
C THR A 172 -12.55 5.76 17.48
N LEU A 173 -13.57 6.64 17.50
CA LEU A 173 -13.61 7.78 18.41
C LEU A 173 -13.63 7.31 19.87
N ARG A 174 -14.49 6.34 20.22
CA ARG A 174 -14.57 5.78 21.57
C ARG A 174 -13.27 5.09 21.99
N GLU A 175 -12.64 4.35 21.08
CA GLU A 175 -11.30 3.77 21.33
C GLU A 175 -10.26 4.86 21.60
N LEU A 176 -10.28 5.96 20.84
CA LEU A 176 -9.38 7.09 21.05
C LEU A 176 -9.63 7.79 22.39
N GLU A 177 -10.89 8.06 22.74
CA GLU A 177 -11.26 8.67 24.02
C GLU A 177 -10.84 7.80 25.21
N LYS A 178 -10.87 6.47 25.06
CA LYS A 178 -10.39 5.51 26.06
C LYS A 178 -8.87 5.57 26.26
N TYR A 179 -8.10 5.62 25.17
CA TYR A 179 -6.63 5.51 25.24
C TYR A 179 -5.90 6.87 25.29
N GLU A 180 -6.55 7.94 24.85
CA GLU A 180 -6.08 9.33 24.91
C GLU A 180 -7.23 10.24 25.38
N PRO A 181 -7.59 10.23 26.68
CA PRO A 181 -8.76 10.98 27.19
C PRO A 181 -8.63 12.50 27.06
N GLN A 182 -7.41 13.01 26.88
CA GLN A 182 -7.13 14.43 26.67
C GLN A 182 -7.27 14.86 25.20
N ALA A 183 -7.52 13.91 24.28
CA ALA A 183 -7.70 14.22 22.88
C ALA A 183 -8.93 15.10 22.66
N GLN A 184 -8.77 16.16 21.86
CA GLN A 184 -9.89 16.91 21.33
C GLN A 184 -10.29 16.28 20.00
N ALA A 185 -11.23 15.34 20.04
CA ALA A 185 -11.59 14.51 18.89
C ALA A 185 -13.04 14.69 18.46
N LYS A 186 -13.31 14.50 17.17
CA LYS A 186 -14.67 14.44 16.60
C LYS A 186 -14.71 13.62 15.33
N THR A 187 -15.87 13.04 15.03
CA THR A 187 -16.10 12.33 13.77
C THR A 187 -16.31 13.30 12.60
N PHE A 188 -16.01 12.81 11.39
CA PHE A 188 -16.37 13.41 10.12
C PHE A 188 -16.58 12.31 9.07
N GLY A 189 -17.07 12.64 7.88
CA GLY A 189 -17.54 11.63 6.92
C GLY A 189 -16.54 10.54 6.52
N ALA A 190 -15.22 10.74 6.66
CA ALA A 190 -14.21 9.72 6.33
C ALA A 190 -13.45 9.16 7.55
N GLY A 191 -13.74 9.62 8.76
CA GLY A 191 -13.00 9.17 9.94
C GLY A 191 -13.13 10.06 11.17
N VAL A 192 -12.06 10.12 11.95
CA VAL A 192 -11.95 10.94 13.17
C VAL A 192 -10.85 11.97 12.97
N THR A 193 -11.12 13.22 13.31
CA THR A 193 -10.08 14.24 13.46
C THR A 193 -9.83 14.46 14.94
N ALA A 194 -8.57 14.57 15.33
CA ALA A 194 -8.20 14.77 16.72
C ALA A 194 -6.99 15.68 16.87
N ARG A 195 -6.95 16.45 17.96
CA ARG A 195 -5.69 16.98 18.50
C ARG A 195 -5.28 16.11 19.68
N VAL A 196 -4.11 15.48 19.57
CA VAL A 196 -3.59 14.50 20.55
C VAL A 196 -2.31 15.00 21.17
N SER A 197 -2.02 14.62 22.42
CA SER A 197 -0.80 15.04 23.13
C SER A 197 0.38 14.09 22.94
N ASN A 198 0.11 12.85 22.55
CA ASN A 198 1.07 11.80 22.24
C ASN A 198 0.49 10.83 21.19
N LEU A 199 1.27 9.81 20.83
CA LEU A 199 0.91 8.77 19.86
C LEU A 199 1.02 7.33 20.43
N SER A 200 1.12 7.18 21.76
CA SER A 200 1.28 5.87 22.42
C SER A 200 0.07 4.93 22.24
N TRP A 201 -1.06 5.46 21.79
CA TRP A 201 -2.32 4.78 21.53
C TRP A 201 -2.39 4.12 20.14
N ILE A 202 -1.48 4.44 19.20
CA ILE A 202 -1.51 3.96 17.81
C ILE A 202 -1.70 2.44 17.76
N ASN A 203 -0.91 1.68 18.52
CA ASN A 203 -0.97 0.23 18.49
C ASN A 203 -2.16 -0.37 19.29
N LYS A 204 -2.90 0.46 20.04
CA LYS A 204 -4.04 0.06 20.87
C LYS A 204 -5.38 0.18 20.15
N ILE A 205 -5.51 1.15 19.23
CA ILE A 205 -6.73 1.40 18.46
C ILE A 205 -6.71 0.56 17.18
N ARG A 206 -7.60 -0.41 17.07
CA ARG A 206 -7.56 -1.41 15.98
C ARG A 206 -8.48 -1.06 14.82
N THR A 207 -9.38 -0.09 14.99
CA THR A 207 -10.46 0.18 14.02
C THR A 207 -10.17 1.29 13.01
N TYR A 208 -9.05 2.00 13.12
CA TYR A 208 -8.61 2.94 12.09
C TYR A 208 -7.83 2.25 10.95
N GLN A 209 -7.95 2.75 9.73
CA GLN A 209 -7.27 2.25 8.53
C GLN A 209 -5.95 2.96 8.28
N GLU A 210 -5.91 4.28 8.43
CA GLU A 210 -4.70 5.08 8.26
C GLU A 210 -4.63 6.21 9.29
N LEU A 211 -3.41 6.50 9.76
CA LEU A 211 -3.08 7.71 10.51
C LEU A 211 -2.45 8.73 9.55
N LEU A 212 -3.04 9.92 9.50
CA LEU A 212 -2.57 11.06 8.71
C LEU A 212 -2.40 12.27 9.63
N PHE A 213 -1.45 13.13 9.29
CA PHE A 213 -1.12 14.34 10.03
C PHE A 213 -1.57 15.58 9.27
N VAL A 214 -2.09 16.56 10.00
CA VAL A 214 -2.39 17.90 9.50
C VAL A 214 -1.24 18.80 9.91
N VAL A 215 -0.56 19.37 8.93
CA VAL A 215 0.59 20.25 9.17
C VAL A 215 0.13 21.70 9.24
N LYS A 216 0.64 22.45 10.22
CA LYS A 216 0.33 23.87 10.40
C LYS A 216 0.74 24.65 9.14
N GLY A 217 -0.18 25.47 8.62
CA GLY A 217 0.04 26.22 7.39
C GLY A 217 -0.05 25.37 6.10
N LEU A 218 -0.41 24.09 6.21
CA LEU A 218 -0.54 23.17 5.06
C LEU A 218 -1.83 22.36 5.11
N ARG A 219 -2.97 23.03 5.34
CA ARG A 219 -4.29 22.36 5.29
C ARG A 219 -4.75 22.14 3.86
N THR A 220 -4.48 23.11 3.00
CA THR A 220 -4.85 23.12 1.58
C THR A 220 -3.75 23.73 0.75
N CYS A 221 -3.67 23.37 -0.52
CA CYS A 221 -2.84 24.05 -1.51
C CYS A 221 -3.60 24.21 -2.83
N PRO A 222 -3.22 25.20 -3.66
CA PRO A 222 -3.82 25.40 -4.97
C PRO A 222 -3.59 24.22 -5.92
N ALA A 223 -4.36 24.13 -7.00
CA ALA A 223 -4.16 23.11 -8.04
C ALA A 223 -2.90 23.34 -8.89
N SER A 224 -2.42 24.58 -8.98
CA SER A 224 -1.20 24.95 -9.72
C SER A 224 0.03 24.29 -9.09
N VAL A 225 0.83 23.59 -9.90
CA VAL A 225 2.09 22.95 -9.45
C VAL A 225 3.01 23.94 -8.75
N GLU A 226 3.14 25.14 -9.30
CA GLU A 226 4.02 26.19 -8.80
C GLU A 226 3.59 26.66 -7.40
N GLU A 227 2.32 27.06 -7.28
CA GLU A 227 1.77 27.59 -6.04
C GLU A 227 1.57 26.51 -4.99
N ALA A 228 1.26 25.27 -5.41
CA ALA A 228 1.22 24.11 -4.51
C ALA A 228 2.59 23.82 -3.91
N ALA A 229 3.64 23.77 -4.73
CA ALA A 229 5.01 23.57 -4.25
C ALA A 229 5.45 24.68 -3.30
N ARG A 230 5.16 25.95 -3.65
CA ARG A 230 5.43 27.11 -2.79
C ARG A 230 4.74 26.97 -1.44
N THR A 231 3.44 26.66 -1.46
CA THR A 231 2.62 26.47 -0.25
C THR A 231 3.19 25.36 0.64
N ILE A 232 3.56 24.22 0.05
CA ILE A 232 4.14 23.09 0.79
C ILE A 232 5.48 23.48 1.43
N VAL A 233 6.40 24.05 0.66
CA VAL A 233 7.76 24.38 1.13
C VAL A 233 7.76 25.51 2.17
N GLN A 234 6.85 26.49 2.06
CA GLN A 234 6.74 27.61 2.99
C GLN A 234 5.84 27.31 4.20
N SER A 235 5.23 26.12 4.25
CA SER A 235 4.43 25.70 5.40
C SER A 235 5.28 25.25 6.60
N GLY A 236 4.62 24.84 7.68
CA GLY A 236 5.27 24.22 8.83
C GLY A 236 5.77 22.78 8.59
N ILE A 237 5.93 22.32 7.35
CA ILE A 237 6.37 20.95 7.05
C ILE A 237 7.75 20.63 7.62
N PHE A 238 8.70 21.57 7.55
CA PHE A 238 10.04 21.35 8.10
C PHE A 238 10.04 21.30 9.62
N ASP A 239 9.30 22.20 10.27
CA ASP A 239 9.14 22.19 11.73
C ASP A 239 8.49 20.88 12.17
N PHE A 240 7.45 20.43 11.46
CA PHE A 240 6.78 19.15 11.71
C PHE A 240 7.74 17.97 11.57
N LEU A 241 8.53 17.90 10.49
CA LEU A 241 9.45 16.78 10.25
C LEU A 241 10.62 16.77 11.25
N ASN A 242 11.22 17.93 11.51
CA ASN A 242 12.31 18.08 12.49
C ASN A 242 11.84 17.75 13.90
N LYS A 243 10.60 18.12 14.25
CA LYS A 243 9.97 17.73 15.51
C LYS A 243 9.77 16.21 15.58
N ALA A 244 9.25 15.60 14.52
CA ALA A 244 8.91 14.18 14.48
C ALA A 244 10.12 13.23 14.39
N HIS A 245 11.28 13.67 13.88
CA HIS A 245 12.41 12.79 13.54
C HIS A 245 13.74 13.19 14.17
N ARG A 246 14.62 12.21 14.41
CA ARG A 246 16.05 12.45 14.69
C ARG A 246 16.81 12.62 13.38
N GLY A 247 17.65 13.64 13.31
CA GLY A 247 18.44 13.97 12.12
C GLY A 247 18.05 15.34 11.59
N GLU A 248 18.65 15.70 10.46
CA GLU A 248 18.42 16.94 9.74
C GLU A 248 18.14 16.59 8.27
N PRO A 249 17.50 17.49 7.49
CA PRO A 249 17.30 17.30 6.07
C PRO A 249 18.55 16.78 5.33
N PRO A 250 18.38 16.00 4.25
CA PRO A 250 17.17 15.88 3.46
C PRO A 250 16.18 14.81 3.94
N TYR A 251 14.88 15.12 3.92
CA TYR A 251 13.82 14.12 4.11
C TYR A 251 13.36 13.55 2.77
N TYR A 252 13.12 12.24 2.70
CA TYR A 252 12.69 11.57 1.48
C TYR A 252 11.19 11.47 1.42
N PHE A 253 10.58 12.04 0.39
CA PHE A 253 9.13 12.09 0.26
C PHE A 253 8.62 11.50 -1.05
N ARG A 254 7.32 11.18 -1.05
CA ARG A 254 6.55 10.94 -2.27
C ARG A 254 5.27 11.78 -2.29
N ILE A 255 4.71 11.94 -3.47
CA ILE A 255 3.40 12.59 -3.68
C ILE A 255 2.34 11.52 -3.99
N GLU A 256 1.23 11.55 -3.27
CA GLU A 256 0.04 10.75 -3.54
C GLU A 256 -1.13 11.69 -3.89
N VAL A 257 -1.76 11.48 -5.05
CA VAL A 257 -2.90 12.31 -5.51
C VAL A 257 -4.18 11.49 -5.55
N LYS A 258 -5.13 11.83 -4.67
CA LYS A 258 -6.50 11.30 -4.63
C LYS A 258 -7.45 12.31 -5.28
N SER A 259 -7.72 12.13 -6.56
CA SER A 259 -8.60 12.98 -7.36
C SER A 259 -9.46 12.15 -8.32
N LYS A 260 -10.46 12.78 -8.94
CA LYS A 260 -11.26 12.17 -10.01
C LYS A 260 -10.55 12.14 -11.37
N MET A 261 -9.35 12.71 -11.44
CA MET A 261 -8.56 12.78 -12.66
C MET A 261 -8.15 11.38 -13.14
N GLU A 262 -8.03 11.24 -14.46
CA GLU A 262 -7.50 10.02 -15.08
C GLU A 262 -6.10 9.67 -14.54
N PRO A 263 -5.76 8.37 -14.38
CA PRO A 263 -4.49 7.94 -13.80
C PRO A 263 -3.25 8.61 -14.41
N GLY A 264 -3.25 8.80 -15.74
CA GLY A 264 -2.15 9.47 -16.45
C GLY A 264 -1.97 10.92 -16.04
N ALA A 265 -3.06 11.68 -15.92
CA ALA A 265 -3.04 13.08 -15.49
C ALA A 265 -2.58 13.22 -14.04
N ARG A 266 -3.03 12.31 -13.15
CA ARG A 266 -2.55 12.24 -11.76
C ARG A 266 -1.04 12.00 -11.69
N GLY A 267 -0.54 11.07 -12.50
CA GLY A 267 0.89 10.78 -12.58
C GLY A 267 1.72 11.97 -13.05
N ILE A 268 1.22 12.75 -14.01
CA ILE A 268 1.89 13.97 -14.51
C ILE A 268 1.93 15.03 -13.41
N LEU A 269 0.79 15.29 -12.74
CA LEU A 269 0.70 16.25 -11.65
C LEU A 269 1.65 15.89 -10.49
N ALA A 270 1.62 14.64 -10.05
CA ALA A 270 2.46 14.16 -8.95
C ALA A 270 3.96 14.31 -9.27
N LYS A 271 4.38 13.97 -10.50
CA LYS A 271 5.78 14.11 -10.94
C LYS A 271 6.21 15.58 -11.00
N GLY A 272 5.39 16.44 -11.61
CA GLY A 272 5.68 17.87 -11.71
C GLY A 272 5.77 18.55 -10.34
N LEU A 273 4.82 18.24 -9.46
CA LEU A 273 4.80 18.76 -8.09
C LEU A 273 5.99 18.28 -7.26
N ALA A 274 6.33 16.99 -7.33
CA ALA A 274 7.47 16.45 -6.59
C ALA A 274 8.79 17.12 -7.00
N ALA A 275 9.02 17.28 -8.31
CA ALA A 275 10.22 17.96 -8.80
C ALA A 275 10.27 19.43 -8.37
N ARG A 276 9.13 20.12 -8.40
CA ARG A 276 9.09 21.54 -7.99
C ARG A 276 9.30 21.72 -6.48
N ILE A 277 8.77 20.82 -5.64
CA ILE A 277 9.04 20.81 -4.20
C ILE A 277 10.53 20.57 -3.93
N GLU A 278 11.15 19.60 -4.62
CA GLU A 278 12.57 19.29 -4.45
C GLU A 278 13.45 20.49 -4.84
N GLN A 279 13.13 21.16 -5.96
CA GLN A 279 13.79 22.38 -6.38
C GLN A 279 13.62 23.52 -5.38
N MET A 280 12.38 23.87 -5.03
CA MET A 280 12.08 24.99 -4.13
C MET A 280 12.59 24.78 -2.70
N SER A 281 12.66 23.53 -2.25
CA SER A 281 13.20 23.20 -0.93
C SER A 281 14.72 23.23 -0.87
N GLY A 282 15.42 23.44 -1.99
CA GLY A 282 16.87 23.32 -2.07
C GLY A 282 17.34 21.91 -1.70
N ARG A 283 16.62 20.89 -2.17
CA ARG A 283 16.82 19.46 -1.83
C ARG A 283 16.65 19.11 -0.36
N ARG A 284 16.09 19.97 0.50
CA ARG A 284 15.74 19.58 1.88
C ARG A 284 14.58 18.56 1.91
N LEU A 285 13.79 18.49 0.84
CA LEU A 285 12.86 17.41 0.54
C LEU A 285 13.29 16.77 -0.78
N ILE A 286 13.62 15.48 -0.77
CA ILE A 286 14.06 14.74 -1.96
C ILE A 286 12.97 13.75 -2.35
N ASN A 287 12.52 13.80 -3.61
CA ASN A 287 11.54 12.86 -4.10
C ASN A 287 12.16 11.45 -4.24
N SER A 288 11.53 10.45 -3.63
CA SER A 288 11.92 9.04 -3.79
C SER A 288 10.68 8.18 -3.96
N VAL A 289 10.72 7.26 -4.94
CA VAL A 289 9.60 6.33 -5.21
C VAL A 289 9.69 5.04 -4.39
N SER A 290 10.84 4.75 -3.80
CA SER A 290 11.13 3.47 -3.10
C SER A 290 11.67 3.65 -1.69
N SER A 291 12.39 4.75 -1.42
CA SER A 291 13.09 4.99 -0.14
C SER A 291 12.52 6.19 0.63
N TYR A 292 11.27 6.56 0.34
CA TYR A 292 10.57 7.65 1.03
C TYR A 292 10.22 7.27 2.46
N GLU A 293 10.24 8.28 3.33
CA GLU A 293 9.81 8.19 4.72
C GLU A 293 8.55 9.02 4.99
N VAL A 294 8.22 9.92 4.06
CA VAL A 294 7.06 10.81 4.09
C VAL A 294 6.22 10.63 2.82
N GLU A 295 4.90 10.58 2.95
CA GLU A 295 3.99 10.83 1.84
C GLU A 295 3.24 12.13 2.09
N ILE A 296 3.30 13.03 1.11
CA ILE A 296 2.45 14.20 1.04
C ILE A 296 1.26 13.83 0.17
N ARG A 297 0.08 13.75 0.80
CA ARG A 297 -1.16 13.31 0.17
C ARG A 297 -2.03 14.52 -0.17
N LEU A 298 -2.34 14.65 -1.46
CA LEU A 298 -3.24 15.65 -2.00
C LEU A 298 -4.60 15.02 -2.26
N ILE A 299 -5.66 15.57 -1.69
CA ILE A 299 -7.04 15.12 -1.88
C ILE A 299 -7.84 16.25 -2.52
N GLU A 300 -8.29 16.03 -3.76
CA GLU A 300 -9.05 17.02 -4.52
C GLU A 300 -10.32 17.41 -3.75
N ASN A 301 -10.50 18.72 -3.56
CA ASN A 301 -11.65 19.28 -2.88
C ASN A 301 -12.68 19.82 -3.91
N LYS A 302 -13.84 20.25 -3.42
CA LYS A 302 -14.94 20.72 -4.29
C LYS A 302 -14.60 22.00 -5.06
N ALA A 303 -13.61 22.77 -4.61
CA ALA A 303 -13.17 24.00 -5.27
C ALA A 303 -12.15 23.74 -6.40
N GLY A 304 -11.73 22.48 -6.60
CA GLY A 304 -10.69 22.10 -7.56
C GLY A 304 -9.26 22.21 -7.01
N ASP A 305 -9.10 22.70 -5.78
CA ASP A 305 -7.83 22.71 -5.04
C ASP A 305 -7.62 21.39 -4.28
N PHE A 306 -6.53 21.29 -3.52
CA PHE A 306 -6.20 20.08 -2.76
C PHE A 306 -6.21 20.33 -1.26
N ASN A 307 -6.85 19.44 -0.50
CA ASN A 307 -6.53 19.26 0.92
C ASN A 307 -5.20 18.50 1.02
N VAL A 308 -4.32 18.92 1.92
CA VAL A 308 -2.99 18.32 2.08
C VAL A 308 -2.89 17.63 3.44
N LEU A 309 -2.45 16.38 3.42
CA LEU A 309 -2.22 15.56 4.60
C LEU A 309 -0.86 14.88 4.48
N VAL A 310 -0.25 14.56 5.62
CA VAL A 310 1.06 13.90 5.66
C VAL A 310 0.93 12.51 6.28
N LYS A 311 1.55 11.51 5.67
CA LYS A 311 1.73 10.18 6.26
C LYS A 311 3.20 9.95 6.54
N LEU A 312 3.51 9.48 7.74
CA LEU A 312 4.87 9.12 8.15
C LEU A 312 5.03 7.61 8.08
N PHE A 313 5.97 7.14 7.25
CA PHE A 313 6.34 5.72 7.15
C PHE A 313 7.40 5.32 8.18
N THR A 314 7.98 6.29 8.88
CA THR A 314 8.86 6.08 10.04
C THR A 314 8.11 5.60 11.27
N ILE A 315 6.78 5.77 11.31
CA ILE A 315 5.90 5.16 12.32
C ILE A 315 5.49 3.78 11.81
N ARG A 316 5.91 2.74 12.53
CA ARG A 316 5.51 1.37 12.24
C ARG A 316 4.09 1.10 12.75
N ASP A 317 3.25 0.54 11.89
CA ASP A 317 1.93 0.03 12.27
C ASP A 317 2.05 -1.45 12.65
N ASP A 318 2.23 -1.71 13.94
CA ASP A 318 2.46 -3.06 14.46
C ASP A 318 1.17 -3.73 14.94
N ARG A 319 0.01 -3.06 14.79
CA ARG A 319 -1.30 -3.57 15.25
C ARG A 319 -1.59 -4.97 14.75
N PHE A 320 -1.23 -5.25 13.50
CA PHE A 320 -1.50 -6.52 12.82
C PHE A 320 -0.20 -7.27 12.47
N SER A 321 0.88 -7.03 13.22
CA SER A 321 2.19 -7.65 13.02
C SER A 321 2.19 -9.17 13.12
N TYR A 322 1.16 -9.76 13.74
CA TYR A 322 0.93 -11.20 13.78
C TYR A 322 0.60 -11.80 12.40
N ARG A 323 0.14 -10.99 11.45
CA ARG A 323 -0.22 -11.45 10.09
C ARG A 323 1.03 -11.69 9.26
N LYS A 324 1.61 -12.88 9.42
CA LYS A 324 2.76 -13.37 8.65
C LYS A 324 2.30 -14.02 7.34
N GLU A 325 1.17 -14.71 7.39
CA GLU A 325 0.62 -15.50 6.30
C GLU A 325 -0.76 -15.02 5.86
N VAL A 326 -1.04 -15.12 4.56
CA VAL A 326 -2.28 -14.65 3.94
C VAL A 326 -2.73 -15.55 2.80
N THR A 327 -4.02 -15.50 2.49
CA THR A 327 -4.63 -16.03 1.26
C THR A 327 -5.40 -14.92 0.55
N ALA A 328 -5.75 -15.12 -0.73
CA ALA A 328 -6.49 -14.13 -1.51
C ALA A 328 -7.87 -13.81 -0.91
N ALA A 329 -8.50 -14.78 -0.22
CA ALA A 329 -9.79 -14.64 0.43
C ALA A 329 -9.70 -14.13 1.89
N SER A 330 -8.50 -13.89 2.43
CA SER A 330 -8.35 -13.48 3.83
C SER A 330 -8.96 -12.11 4.11
N ILE A 331 -9.84 -12.03 5.11
CA ILE A 331 -10.33 -10.75 5.64
C ILE A 331 -9.18 -9.82 6.03
N LYS A 332 -9.38 -8.50 5.82
CA LYS A 332 -8.47 -7.48 6.34
C LYS A 332 -8.57 -7.44 7.87
N PRO A 333 -7.46 -7.51 8.61
CA PRO A 333 -7.50 -7.48 10.07
C PRO A 333 -8.25 -6.30 10.69
N VAL A 334 -8.17 -5.11 10.09
CA VAL A 334 -8.95 -3.93 10.54
C VAL A 334 -10.47 -4.17 10.47
N ASN A 335 -10.95 -4.95 9.49
CA ASN A 335 -12.36 -5.30 9.40
C ASN A 335 -12.73 -6.37 10.45
N ALA A 336 -11.87 -7.37 10.69
CA ALA A 336 -12.08 -8.34 11.77
C ALA A 336 -12.08 -7.67 13.16
N ALA A 337 -11.17 -6.73 13.39
CA ALA A 337 -11.14 -5.89 14.60
C ALA A 337 -12.42 -5.08 14.76
N LEU A 338 -12.89 -4.44 13.67
CA LEU A 338 -14.14 -3.70 13.67
C LEU A 338 -15.34 -4.63 13.95
N THR A 339 -15.38 -5.83 13.37
CA THR A 339 -16.41 -6.84 13.67
C THR A 339 -16.44 -7.17 15.16
N ALA A 340 -15.28 -7.38 15.79
CA ALA A 340 -15.20 -7.68 17.21
C ALA A 340 -15.63 -6.48 18.07
N ALA A 341 -15.26 -5.26 17.68
CA ALA A 341 -15.67 -4.03 18.37
C ALA A 341 -17.19 -3.79 18.28
N LEU A 342 -17.80 -4.02 17.11
CA LEU A 342 -19.25 -3.91 16.93
C LEU A 342 -20.03 -4.98 17.71
N ALA A 343 -19.46 -6.17 17.84
CA ALA A 343 -20.08 -7.27 18.56
C ALA A 343 -19.82 -7.26 20.07
N MET A 344 -19.03 -6.31 20.59
CA MET A 344 -18.51 -6.33 21.97
C MET A 344 -19.58 -6.61 23.03
N ASP A 345 -20.74 -5.95 22.94
CA ASP A 345 -21.84 -6.08 23.91
C ASP A 345 -22.54 -7.47 23.87
N TYR A 346 -22.20 -8.31 22.89
CA TYR A 346 -22.76 -9.65 22.68
C TYR A 346 -21.74 -10.79 22.89
N LEU A 347 -20.46 -10.44 23.13
CA LEU A 347 -19.38 -11.39 23.42
C LEU A 347 -19.35 -11.72 24.92
N LYS A 348 -18.85 -12.90 25.26
CA LYS A 348 -18.67 -13.39 26.63
C LYS A 348 -17.19 -13.51 26.99
N GLU A 349 -16.83 -13.10 28.20
CA GLU A 349 -15.52 -13.44 28.76
C GLU A 349 -15.39 -14.95 28.92
N ASP A 350 -14.18 -15.46 28.72
CA ASP A 350 -13.85 -16.89 28.87
C ASP A 350 -14.74 -17.84 28.06
N ALA A 351 -15.29 -17.34 26.94
CA ALA A 351 -16.10 -18.12 26.02
C ALA A 351 -15.29 -19.26 25.36
N ALA A 352 -15.98 -20.36 25.05
CA ALA A 352 -15.57 -21.28 24.00
C ALA A 352 -16.02 -20.72 22.63
N VAL A 353 -15.07 -20.42 21.75
CA VAL A 353 -15.33 -19.74 20.47
C VAL A 353 -15.00 -20.66 19.29
N LEU A 354 -15.87 -20.69 18.30
CA LEU A 354 -15.68 -21.44 17.06
C LEU A 354 -15.67 -20.50 15.85
N ASP A 355 -14.70 -20.68 14.97
CA ASP A 355 -14.74 -20.16 13.61
C ASP A 355 -14.82 -21.34 12.62
N PRO A 356 -15.99 -21.62 12.05
CA PRO A 356 -16.21 -22.73 11.13
C PRO A 356 -15.54 -22.57 9.75
N PHE A 357 -15.07 -21.36 9.41
CA PHE A 357 -14.46 -21.02 8.12
C PHE A 357 -13.22 -20.14 8.35
N CYS A 358 -12.29 -20.64 9.16
CA CYS A 358 -11.31 -19.79 9.82
C CYS A 358 -10.23 -19.19 8.92
N GLY A 359 -10.03 -19.72 7.72
CA GLY A 359 -9.00 -19.29 6.80
C GLY A 359 -7.64 -19.27 7.49
N VAL A 360 -7.01 -18.09 7.53
CA VAL A 360 -5.70 -17.88 8.18
C VAL A 360 -5.82 -17.42 9.64
N GLY A 361 -6.96 -17.62 10.29
CA GLY A 361 -7.17 -17.42 11.72
C GLY A 361 -7.49 -15.98 12.17
N THR A 362 -7.57 -15.02 11.24
CA THR A 362 -7.70 -13.59 11.54
C THR A 362 -8.89 -13.27 12.45
N MET A 363 -10.06 -13.86 12.20
CA MET A 363 -11.28 -13.58 12.96
C MET A 363 -11.14 -13.99 14.44
N LEU A 364 -10.64 -15.19 14.71
CA LEU A 364 -10.41 -15.67 16.07
C LEU A 364 -9.33 -14.86 16.81
N ILE A 365 -8.25 -14.49 16.12
CA ILE A 365 -7.18 -13.69 16.72
C ILE A 365 -7.71 -12.32 17.16
N GLU A 366 -8.49 -11.66 16.30
CA GLU A 366 -9.07 -10.35 16.60
C GLU A 366 -10.17 -10.43 17.66
N ARG A 367 -11.03 -11.46 17.62
CA ARG A 367 -12.00 -11.72 18.69
C ARG A 367 -11.29 -11.87 20.03
N HIS A 368 -10.26 -12.71 20.12
CA HIS A 368 -9.53 -12.94 21.37
C HIS A 368 -8.82 -11.67 21.88
N ARG A 369 -8.34 -10.80 20.98
CA ARG A 369 -7.75 -9.51 21.36
C ARG A 369 -8.78 -8.53 21.90
N ALA A 370 -9.99 -8.54 21.35
CA ALA A 370 -11.08 -7.68 21.79
C ALA A 370 -11.60 -8.09 23.18
N LEU A 371 -11.82 -9.39 23.37
CA LEU A 371 -12.23 -9.98 24.64
C LEU A 371 -11.57 -11.35 24.79
N LYS A 372 -10.92 -11.60 25.93
CA LYS A 372 -10.20 -12.86 26.14
C LYS A 372 -11.17 -14.05 26.09
N ALA A 373 -10.85 -15.03 25.26
CA ALA A 373 -11.55 -16.32 25.19
C ALA A 373 -10.84 -17.34 26.09
N ASN A 374 -11.58 -18.34 26.57
CA ASN A 374 -10.98 -19.48 27.27
C ASN A 374 -10.33 -20.43 26.26
N THR A 375 -11.10 -20.83 25.24
CA THR A 375 -10.61 -21.70 24.17
C THR A 375 -11.24 -21.31 22.84
N SER A 376 -10.44 -21.37 21.77
CA SER A 376 -10.88 -21.04 20.42
C SER A 376 -10.53 -22.15 19.45
N TYR A 377 -11.47 -22.50 18.58
CA TYR A 377 -11.29 -23.51 17.53
C TYR A 377 -11.54 -22.91 16.16
N GLY A 378 -10.62 -23.15 15.23
CA GLY A 378 -10.76 -22.76 13.83
C GLY A 378 -10.84 -23.98 12.93
N ILE A 379 -11.88 -24.06 12.11
CA ILE A 379 -12.08 -25.13 11.14
C ILE A 379 -11.90 -24.55 9.74
N ASP A 380 -11.17 -25.25 8.88
CA ASP A 380 -11.13 -24.92 7.46
C ASP A 380 -10.94 -26.18 6.62
N TYR A 381 -11.49 -26.16 5.41
CA TYR A 381 -11.37 -27.26 4.45
C TYR A 381 -10.02 -27.26 3.74
N LEU A 382 -9.30 -26.13 3.73
CA LEU A 382 -7.98 -26.00 3.12
C LEU A 382 -6.89 -26.23 4.16
N GLU A 383 -6.13 -27.31 3.98
CA GLU A 383 -4.97 -27.61 4.82
C GLU A 383 -3.96 -26.43 4.88
N GLU A 384 -3.69 -25.81 3.72
CA GLU A 384 -2.77 -24.67 3.63
C GLU A 384 -3.23 -23.50 4.50
N ALA A 385 -4.54 -23.21 4.53
CA ALA A 385 -5.10 -22.13 5.34
C ALA A 385 -4.91 -22.42 6.84
N VAL A 386 -5.17 -23.66 7.27
CA VAL A 386 -4.94 -24.12 8.65
C VAL A 386 -3.47 -24.00 9.06
N GLN A 387 -2.54 -24.41 8.21
CA GLN A 387 -1.10 -24.28 8.49
C GLN A 387 -0.70 -22.80 8.66
N LYS A 388 -1.18 -21.92 7.77
CA LYS A 388 -0.98 -20.47 7.84
C LYS A 388 -1.62 -19.86 9.10
N ALA A 389 -2.78 -20.34 9.51
CA ALA A 389 -3.47 -19.89 10.71
C ALA A 389 -2.69 -20.17 12.00
N ARG A 390 -2.03 -21.34 12.07
CA ARG A 390 -1.13 -21.69 13.18
C ARG A 390 0.04 -20.71 13.28
N LEU A 391 0.70 -20.39 12.16
CA LEU A 391 1.82 -19.44 12.12
C LEU A 391 1.39 -18.02 12.55
N ASN A 392 0.23 -17.55 12.07
CA ASN A 392 -0.32 -16.26 12.48
C ASN A 392 -0.68 -16.21 13.97
N THR A 393 -1.22 -17.30 14.50
CA THR A 393 -1.61 -17.42 15.92
C THR A 393 -0.41 -17.48 16.84
N GLU A 394 0.63 -18.22 16.46
CA GLU A 394 1.91 -18.25 17.15
C GLU A 394 2.52 -16.86 17.19
N ALA A 395 2.56 -16.15 16.05
CA ALA A 395 3.01 -14.77 15.99
C ALA A 395 2.14 -13.79 16.79
N ALA A 396 0.87 -14.12 17.05
CA ALA A 396 -0.02 -13.34 17.92
C ALA A 396 0.21 -13.61 19.42
N GLY A 397 0.99 -14.64 19.78
CA GLY A 397 1.17 -15.09 21.15
C GLY A 397 -0.10 -15.70 21.76
N GLN A 398 -0.95 -16.31 20.94
CA GLN A 398 -2.24 -16.88 21.35
C GLN A 398 -2.24 -18.40 21.18
N ILE A 399 -3.23 -19.06 21.80
CA ILE A 399 -3.47 -20.50 21.64
C ILE A 399 -4.84 -20.67 21.01
N ILE A 400 -4.87 -21.13 19.77
CA ILE A 400 -6.07 -21.43 19.00
C ILE A 400 -5.90 -22.81 18.37
N HIS A 401 -6.91 -23.66 18.49
CA HIS A 401 -6.89 -25.03 17.98
C HIS A 401 -7.43 -25.09 16.56
N TYR A 402 -6.57 -25.36 15.58
CA TYR A 402 -6.99 -25.47 14.19
C TYR A 402 -7.20 -26.91 13.75
N VAL A 403 -8.29 -27.18 13.02
CA VAL A 403 -8.64 -28.50 12.51
C VAL A 403 -8.88 -28.41 11.00
N HIS A 404 -8.10 -29.17 10.23
CA HIS A 404 -8.34 -29.36 8.81
C HIS A 404 -9.51 -30.35 8.64
N ARG A 405 -10.69 -29.82 8.33
CA ARG A 405 -11.94 -30.58 8.21
C ARG A 405 -12.99 -29.72 7.51
N ASP A 406 -13.95 -30.36 6.84
CA ASP A 406 -15.21 -29.71 6.49
C ASP A 406 -16.02 -29.44 7.77
N PHE A 407 -16.46 -28.20 7.98
CA PHE A 407 -17.31 -27.82 9.11
C PHE A 407 -18.59 -28.67 9.19
N PHE A 408 -19.19 -29.07 8.07
CA PHE A 408 -20.43 -29.85 8.08
C PHE A 408 -20.25 -31.25 8.69
N ASP A 409 -19.02 -31.78 8.65
CA ASP A 409 -18.63 -33.05 9.26
C ASP A 409 -18.02 -32.90 10.66
N PHE A 410 -17.79 -31.66 11.11
CA PHE A 410 -17.18 -31.39 12.40
C PHE A 410 -18.09 -31.80 13.56
N ARG A 411 -17.50 -32.45 14.57
CA ARG A 411 -18.14 -32.85 15.82
C ARG A 411 -17.19 -32.52 16.97
N HIS A 412 -17.75 -32.11 18.10
CA HIS A 412 -17.01 -31.77 19.31
C HIS A 412 -17.77 -32.26 20.54
N GLU A 413 -17.05 -32.63 21.61
CA GLU A 413 -17.64 -33.19 22.83
C GLU A 413 -18.49 -32.17 23.61
N TYR A 414 -18.17 -30.88 23.46
CA TYR A 414 -18.91 -29.78 24.08
C TYR A 414 -19.39 -28.77 23.04
N LEU A 415 -20.39 -27.98 23.45
CA LEU A 415 -20.93 -26.86 22.67
C LEU A 415 -20.16 -25.56 22.93
N PHE A 416 -20.04 -24.74 21.90
CA PHE A 416 -19.40 -23.42 21.93
C PHE A 416 -20.37 -22.36 22.46
N ASP A 417 -19.84 -21.32 23.10
CA ASP A 417 -20.62 -20.14 23.49
C ASP A 417 -20.84 -19.20 22.31
N GLU A 418 -19.88 -19.18 21.38
CA GLU A 418 -19.85 -18.26 20.26
C GLU A 418 -19.44 -18.94 18.96
N ILE A 419 -20.08 -18.53 17.86
CA ILE A 419 -19.52 -18.65 16.52
C ILE A 419 -19.10 -17.25 16.07
N PHE A 420 -17.86 -17.08 15.62
CA PHE A 420 -17.33 -15.78 15.18
C PHE A 420 -16.55 -15.98 13.88
N THR A 421 -17.12 -15.58 12.74
CA THR A 421 -16.64 -16.06 11.43
C THR A 421 -16.81 -15.06 10.30
N ASP A 422 -15.89 -15.12 9.33
CA ASP A 422 -16.01 -14.51 8.01
C ASP A 422 -16.64 -15.55 7.07
N MET A 423 -17.91 -15.33 6.73
CA MET A 423 -18.68 -16.30 5.97
C MET A 423 -18.18 -16.38 4.52
N PRO A 424 -18.04 -17.59 3.95
CA PRO A 424 -17.74 -17.77 2.55
C PRO A 424 -18.69 -16.97 1.66
N PHE A 425 -18.15 -16.38 0.60
CA PHE A 425 -18.91 -15.57 -0.35
C PHE A 425 -18.42 -15.80 -1.78
N ARG A 426 -19.18 -15.28 -2.75
CA ARG A 426 -18.92 -15.48 -4.18
C ARG A 426 -17.53 -14.98 -4.60
N THR A 427 -16.74 -15.87 -5.21
CA THR A 427 -15.60 -15.50 -6.06
C THR A 427 -15.80 -16.05 -7.47
N GLY A 428 -16.26 -15.21 -8.41
CA GLY A 428 -16.43 -15.57 -9.83
C GLY A 428 -17.86 -16.00 -10.26
N GLN A 429 -17.97 -16.53 -11.49
CA GLN A 429 -19.26 -16.80 -12.17
C GLN A 429 -19.94 -18.13 -11.81
N ARG A 430 -19.29 -19.07 -11.11
CA ARG A 430 -19.81 -20.45 -10.89
C ARG A 430 -20.45 -20.72 -9.52
N ALA A 431 -20.73 -19.71 -8.71
CA ALA A 431 -20.84 -19.89 -7.25
C ALA A 431 -22.18 -19.50 -6.59
N GLU A 432 -23.27 -19.29 -7.33
CA GLU A 432 -24.52 -18.80 -6.70
C GLU A 432 -25.27 -19.91 -5.95
N GLU A 433 -25.62 -21.00 -6.63
CA GLU A 433 -26.30 -22.14 -6.00
C GLU A 433 -25.48 -22.80 -4.89
N GLU A 434 -24.17 -22.93 -5.09
CA GLU A 434 -23.25 -23.50 -4.09
C GLU A 434 -23.20 -22.66 -2.81
N ILE A 435 -23.16 -21.33 -2.93
CA ILE A 435 -23.18 -20.42 -1.78
C ILE A 435 -24.54 -20.44 -1.09
N HIS A 436 -25.65 -20.41 -1.85
CA HIS A 436 -26.98 -20.54 -1.24
C HIS A 436 -27.14 -21.85 -0.47
N GLU A 437 -26.64 -22.96 -1.03
CA GLU A 437 -26.67 -24.26 -0.38
C GLU A 437 -25.77 -24.31 0.86
N LEU A 438 -24.61 -23.65 0.83
CA LEU A 438 -23.73 -23.49 2.00
C LEU A 438 -24.47 -22.79 3.15
N TYR A 439 -25.11 -21.65 2.89
CA TYR A 439 -25.85 -20.90 3.92
C TYR A 439 -27.07 -21.68 4.41
N ARG A 440 -27.75 -22.41 3.52
CA ARG A 440 -28.88 -23.29 3.90
C ARG A 440 -28.45 -24.40 4.85
N LYS A 441 -27.28 -25.02 4.62
CA LYS A 441 -26.72 -26.08 5.49
C LYS A 441 -26.09 -25.52 6.76
N PHE A 442 -25.57 -24.30 6.70
CA PHE A 442 -24.81 -23.67 7.79
C PHE A 442 -25.60 -23.59 9.09
N PHE A 443 -26.78 -22.98 9.10
CA PHE A 443 -27.51 -22.75 10.36
C PHE A 443 -27.90 -24.04 11.10
N PRO A 444 -28.44 -25.09 10.42
CA PRO A 444 -28.67 -26.37 11.08
C PRO A 444 -27.40 -27.02 11.63
N ALA A 445 -26.24 -26.84 10.98
CA ALA A 445 -24.96 -27.35 11.49
C ALA A 445 -24.44 -26.52 12.67
N ALA A 446 -24.50 -25.19 12.58
CA ALA A 446 -24.16 -24.25 13.64
C ALA A 446 -24.98 -24.49 14.91
N ALA A 447 -26.28 -24.77 14.78
CA ALA A 447 -27.15 -25.12 15.90
C ALA A 447 -26.71 -26.40 16.62
N LYS A 448 -26.02 -27.34 15.97
CA LYS A 448 -25.54 -28.57 16.64
C LYS A 448 -24.30 -28.36 17.48
N VAL A 449 -23.56 -27.28 17.26
CA VAL A 449 -22.27 -27.02 17.92
C VAL A 449 -22.29 -25.79 18.83
N LEU A 450 -23.25 -24.88 18.66
CA LEU A 450 -23.41 -23.69 19.51
C LEU A 450 -24.34 -24.00 20.69
N LYS A 451 -24.13 -23.46 21.89
CA LYS A 451 -25.06 -23.61 23.03
C LYS A 451 -26.41 -22.95 22.76
N GLU A 452 -27.45 -23.38 23.47
CA GLU A 452 -28.67 -22.56 23.59
C GLU A 452 -28.29 -21.19 24.15
N ASP A 453 -28.92 -20.11 23.65
CA ASP A 453 -28.54 -18.72 23.91
C ASP A 453 -27.10 -18.33 23.51
N GLY A 454 -26.40 -19.19 22.76
CA GLY A 454 -25.11 -18.88 22.16
C GLY A 454 -25.21 -17.79 21.08
N THR A 455 -24.13 -17.05 20.88
CA THR A 455 -24.09 -15.92 19.93
C THR A 455 -23.37 -16.35 18.64
N ALA A 456 -23.93 -16.05 17.47
CA ALA A 456 -23.23 -16.14 16.20
C ALA A 456 -23.00 -14.73 15.62
N VAL A 457 -21.74 -14.36 15.44
CA VAL A 457 -21.30 -13.10 14.82
C VAL A 457 -20.76 -13.43 13.44
N LEU A 458 -21.51 -13.01 12.41
CA LEU A 458 -21.21 -13.33 11.02
C LEU A 458 -20.79 -12.06 10.28
N TYR A 459 -19.55 -12.01 9.79
CA TYR A 459 -19.17 -11.08 8.74
C TYR A 459 -19.56 -11.71 7.40
N THR A 460 -20.37 -11.06 6.58
CA THR A 460 -20.95 -11.68 5.38
C THR A 460 -21.18 -10.68 4.24
N HIS A 461 -21.08 -11.19 3.01
CA HIS A 461 -21.50 -10.50 1.78
C HIS A 461 -22.90 -10.95 1.29
N ASN A 462 -23.50 -11.94 1.94
CA ASN A 462 -24.76 -12.60 1.56
C ASN A 462 -25.84 -12.36 2.63
N ARG A 463 -26.12 -11.09 2.91
CA ARG A 463 -27.09 -10.65 3.93
C ARG A 463 -28.46 -11.34 3.81
N ASP A 464 -28.98 -11.43 2.58
CA ASP A 464 -30.32 -11.96 2.37
C ASP A 464 -30.39 -13.47 2.64
N ASP A 465 -29.31 -14.21 2.38
CA ASP A 465 -29.21 -15.64 2.73
C ASP A 465 -29.16 -15.84 4.24
N VAL A 466 -28.40 -15.01 4.97
CA VAL A 466 -28.41 -15.04 6.44
C VAL A 466 -29.82 -14.80 6.97
N ARG A 467 -30.53 -13.78 6.47
CA ARG A 467 -31.92 -13.50 6.88
C ARG A 467 -32.86 -14.64 6.56
N LYS A 468 -32.72 -15.24 5.37
CA LYS A 468 -33.60 -16.32 4.89
C LYS A 468 -33.44 -17.60 5.70
N TYR A 469 -32.21 -18.00 6.03
CA TYR A 469 -31.94 -19.32 6.58
C TYR A 469 -31.74 -19.35 8.11
N SER A 470 -31.41 -18.22 8.74
CA SER A 470 -31.18 -18.16 10.21
C SER A 470 -32.39 -18.60 11.02
N ALA A 471 -33.58 -18.06 10.75
CA ALA A 471 -34.80 -18.39 11.48
C ALA A 471 -35.16 -19.88 11.39
N ALA A 472 -35.07 -20.47 10.20
CA ALA A 472 -35.32 -21.90 10.00
C ALA A 472 -34.33 -22.78 10.78
N GLY A 473 -33.08 -22.31 10.92
CA GLY A 473 -32.04 -22.95 11.72
C GLY A 473 -32.11 -22.69 13.22
N GLY A 474 -33.13 -21.97 13.72
CA GLY A 474 -33.30 -21.68 15.15
C GLY A 474 -32.44 -20.52 15.65
N PHE A 475 -32.24 -19.50 14.82
CA PHE A 475 -31.52 -18.28 15.18
C PHE A 475 -32.38 -17.05 15.03
N ARG A 476 -32.31 -16.15 16.01
CA ARG A 476 -32.92 -14.82 15.98
C ARG A 476 -31.87 -13.76 15.69
N LEU A 477 -32.13 -12.88 14.71
CA LEU A 477 -31.32 -11.70 14.45
C LEU A 477 -31.44 -10.71 15.61
N MET A 478 -30.32 -10.41 16.24
CA MET A 478 -30.22 -9.45 17.33
C MET A 478 -29.85 -8.07 16.79
N GLU A 479 -28.84 -7.99 15.94
CA GLU A 479 -28.32 -6.72 15.41
C GLU A 479 -27.72 -6.90 14.01
N GLU A 480 -27.73 -5.83 13.21
CA GLU A 480 -27.14 -5.81 11.86
C GLU A 480 -26.40 -4.49 11.62
N PHE A 481 -25.12 -4.58 11.29
CA PHE A 481 -24.26 -3.44 10.98
C PHE A 481 -23.84 -3.47 9.52
N VAL A 482 -24.01 -2.35 8.83
CA VAL A 482 -23.51 -2.18 7.46
C VAL A 482 -22.01 -1.87 7.50
N ILE A 483 -21.18 -2.69 6.88
CA ILE A 483 -19.72 -2.43 6.78
C ILE A 483 -19.40 -1.71 5.46
N SER A 484 -20.03 -2.12 4.37
CA SER A 484 -19.83 -1.49 3.06
C SER A 484 -21.05 -1.67 2.18
N LYS A 485 -21.81 -0.60 1.95
CA LYS A 485 -22.93 -0.62 0.98
C LYS A 485 -22.46 -0.95 -0.44
N LYS A 486 -21.25 -0.52 -0.80
CA LYS A 486 -20.67 -0.75 -2.13
C LYS A 486 -20.35 -2.23 -2.36
N GLU A 487 -19.81 -2.89 -1.34
CA GLU A 487 -19.39 -4.31 -1.41
C GLU A 487 -20.47 -5.27 -0.91
N GLY A 488 -21.61 -4.75 -0.46
CA GLY A 488 -22.71 -5.55 0.10
C GLY A 488 -22.32 -6.27 1.39
N THR A 489 -21.46 -5.68 2.21
CA THR A 489 -20.84 -6.34 3.37
C THR A 489 -21.48 -5.90 4.69
N TYR A 490 -21.75 -6.86 5.56
CA TYR A 490 -22.45 -6.67 6.82
C TYR A 490 -21.83 -7.50 7.95
N VAL A 491 -21.99 -7.04 9.18
CA VAL A 491 -21.83 -7.83 10.39
C VAL A 491 -23.22 -8.10 10.95
N MET A 492 -23.56 -9.37 11.14
CA MET A 492 -24.87 -9.80 11.62
C MET A 492 -24.70 -10.60 12.91
N ILE A 493 -25.37 -10.15 13.97
CA ILE A 493 -25.33 -10.79 15.29
C ILE A 493 -26.63 -11.56 15.50
N LEU A 494 -26.50 -12.85 15.73
CA LEU A 494 -27.60 -13.79 15.88
C LEU A 494 -27.51 -14.47 17.24
N ARG A 495 -28.65 -14.80 17.83
CA ARG A 495 -28.73 -15.65 19.03
C ARG A 495 -29.43 -16.95 18.69
N ARG A 496 -28.87 -18.07 19.14
CA ARG A 496 -29.54 -19.38 19.03
C ARG A 496 -30.71 -19.45 20.00
N ASP A 497 -31.90 -19.72 19.50
CA ASP A 497 -33.08 -19.96 20.33
C ASP A 497 -32.96 -21.35 20.99
N GLY A 498 -33.33 -21.43 22.27
CA GLY A 498 -33.50 -22.70 22.97
C GLY A 498 -34.65 -23.50 22.37
N ALA A 499 -34.64 -24.84 22.51
CA ALA A 499 -35.60 -25.74 21.87
C ALA A 499 -37.09 -25.58 22.33
N GLY A 500 -37.43 -24.54 23.12
CA GLY A 500 -38.72 -24.35 23.78
C GLY A 500 -39.64 -23.24 23.26
N HIS A 501 -39.34 -22.57 22.14
CA HIS A 501 -40.19 -21.52 21.56
C HIS A 501 -40.52 -21.77 20.08
N ARG A 502 -41.19 -22.89 19.79
CA ARG A 502 -41.91 -23.07 18.52
C ARG A 502 -43.38 -23.39 18.79
#